data_AF-Q5Y1A0-F1
#
_entry.id   AF-Q5Y1A0-F1
#
_cell.length_a   1.000
_cell.length_b   1.000
_cell.length_c   1.000
_cell.angle_alpha   90.00
_cell.angle_beta   90.00
_cell.angle_gamma   90.00
#
_symmetry.space_group_name_H-M   'P 1'
#
loop_
_entity.id
_entity.type
_entity.pdbx_description
1 polymer ?
#
loop_
_entity_poly.entity_id
_entity_poly.type
_entity_poly.pdbx_seq_one_letter_code
_entity_poly.pdbx_strand_id
1 'polypeptide(L)'
;MPSRQLSNKHILMTILQDNTAIVSDLVAGGQQSDISMMIGVGVNKDSDAVFFMYRGDDQEPVALTIPTSGKPLTRIGNVKVTGINIAEDIGTFKSTKLNLFLTTNSGKVYLVTSGLTTLWSQCVLTGLMGAFETGNLEFALTLDTWKGTSKMKPCFAAIRSGDLKMSDTDLYEQLKEARADRDNKKVETILRDCVSIIGHAISPSTDDSITVNEVNIQDNNTEELF
;
A
#
# COMPACT_ATOMS: atom_id res chain seq x y z
N MET A 1 20.43 29.66 35.76
CA MET A 1 19.87 28.31 35.58
C MET A 1 19.53 28.13 34.11
N PRO A 2 20.19 27.21 33.37
CA PRO A 2 19.98 27.11 31.93
C PRO A 2 18.78 26.20 31.62
N SER A 3 17.93 26.71 30.73
CA SER A 3 16.73 26.10 30.18
C SER A 3 17.00 24.78 29.46
N ARG A 4 16.25 23.72 29.82
CA ARG A 4 16.18 22.46 29.06
C ARG A 4 15.52 22.73 27.71
N GLN A 5 16.29 22.73 26.63
CA GLN A 5 15.74 22.51 25.29
C GLN A 5 15.43 21.03 25.11
N LEU A 6 14.16 20.71 24.87
CA LEU A 6 13.71 19.41 24.40
C LEU A 6 14.13 19.27 22.93
N SER A 7 15.13 18.41 22.70
CA SER A 7 15.57 18.03 21.36
C SER A 7 14.47 17.19 20.69
N ASN A 8 13.74 17.81 19.75
CA ASN A 8 12.99 17.10 18.72
C ASN A 8 14.00 16.34 17.86
N LYS A 9 14.20 15.06 18.17
CA LYS A 9 14.95 14.13 17.31
C LYS A 9 14.12 13.84 16.07
N HIS A 10 14.14 14.76 15.11
CA HIS A 10 13.83 14.42 13.73
C HIS A 10 14.80 13.32 13.30
N ILE A 11 14.24 12.21 12.83
CA ILE A 11 14.95 11.14 12.15
C ILE A 11 15.60 11.77 10.91
N LEU A 12 16.86 12.14 11.05
CA LEU A 12 17.69 12.65 9.97
C LEU A 12 18.16 11.43 9.18
N MET A 13 17.27 10.91 8.33
CA MET A 13 17.64 9.93 7.33
C MET A 13 18.13 10.71 6.11
N THR A 14 19.45 10.69 5.90
CA THR A 14 20.09 11.18 4.67
C THR A 14 19.59 10.30 3.52
N ILE A 15 18.82 10.89 2.60
CA ILE A 15 18.32 10.24 1.38
C ILE A 15 19.09 10.85 0.21
N LEU A 16 19.96 10.05 -0.40
CA LEU A 16 20.46 10.25 -1.75
C LEU A 16 20.56 8.85 -2.38
N GLN A 17 19.64 8.51 -3.28
CA GLN A 17 19.90 7.58 -4.40
C GLN A 17 18.71 7.51 -5.37
N ASP A 18 19.02 7.59 -6.67
CA ASP A 18 18.11 7.40 -7.81
C ASP A 18 17.48 6.01 -7.79
N ASN A 19 16.16 5.96 -7.61
CA ASN A 19 15.36 4.72 -7.64
C ASN A 19 14.55 4.59 -8.94
N THR A 20 14.90 5.33 -9.98
CA THR A 20 14.04 5.64 -11.13
C THR A 20 13.56 4.41 -11.90
N ALA A 21 14.40 3.42 -12.17
CA ALA A 21 14.01 2.22 -12.92
C ALA A 21 13.08 1.27 -12.11
N ILE A 22 13.38 1.03 -10.84
CA ILE A 22 12.53 0.17 -10.00
C ILE A 22 11.17 0.84 -9.73
N VAL A 23 11.18 2.17 -9.57
CA VAL A 23 9.96 2.96 -9.40
C VAL A 23 9.12 2.94 -10.66
N SER A 24 9.72 3.03 -11.86
CA SER A 24 8.94 3.00 -13.11
C SER A 24 8.20 1.69 -13.29
N ASP A 25 8.79 0.57 -12.90
CA ASP A 25 8.12 -0.73 -12.96
C ASP A 25 6.96 -0.82 -11.97
N LEU A 26 7.14 -0.29 -10.74
CA LEU A 26 6.13 -0.39 -9.69
C LEU A 26 5.00 0.64 -9.78
N VAL A 27 5.20 1.77 -10.44
CA VAL A 27 4.18 2.81 -10.57
C VAL A 27 3.50 2.64 -11.93
N ALA A 28 2.64 1.61 -12.05
CA ALA A 28 1.86 1.39 -13.26
C ALA A 28 0.89 2.57 -13.50
N GLY A 29 1.03 3.27 -14.63
CA GLY A 29 -0.02 4.11 -15.22
C GLY A 29 -0.27 5.51 -14.63
N GLY A 30 0.60 6.11 -13.82
CA GLY A 30 0.33 7.46 -13.26
C GLY A 30 1.55 8.17 -12.66
N GLN A 31 1.45 9.51 -12.54
CA GLN A 31 2.57 10.43 -12.30
C GLN A 31 3.57 9.95 -11.23
N GLN A 32 4.86 10.05 -11.58
CA GLN A 32 5.97 9.88 -10.67
C GLN A 32 5.79 10.82 -9.47
N SER A 33 5.34 10.26 -8.35
CA SER A 33 5.44 10.95 -7.07
C SER A 33 6.92 10.97 -6.70
N ASP A 34 7.37 12.07 -6.09
CA ASP A 34 8.71 12.16 -5.50
C ASP A 34 8.82 11.17 -4.33
N ILE A 35 9.03 9.89 -4.68
CA ILE A 35 9.17 8.80 -3.73
C ILE A 35 10.49 9.01 -2.98
N SER A 36 10.36 9.36 -1.71
CA SER A 36 11.50 9.57 -0.82
C SER A 36 12.21 8.26 -0.49
N MET A 37 11.47 7.16 -0.43
CA MET A 37 12.04 5.84 -0.14
C MET A 37 11.15 4.73 -0.71
N MET A 38 11.79 3.72 -1.29
CA MET A 38 11.13 2.48 -1.68
C MET A 38 11.49 1.37 -0.71
N ILE A 39 10.47 0.71 -0.16
CA ILE A 39 10.57 -0.30 0.90
C ILE A 39 9.97 -1.62 0.41
N GLY A 40 10.78 -2.66 0.33
CA GLY A 40 10.33 -4.04 0.12
C GLY A 40 10.03 -4.73 1.43
N VAL A 41 8.97 -5.53 1.44
CA VAL A 41 8.58 -6.34 2.60
C VAL A 41 9.00 -7.80 2.40
N GLY A 42 9.66 -8.37 3.41
CA GLY A 42 10.00 -9.80 3.43
C GLY A 42 10.96 -10.24 2.33
N VAL A 43 11.79 -9.33 1.82
CA VAL A 43 12.72 -9.56 0.71
C VAL A 43 13.72 -10.67 1.03
N ASN A 44 14.29 -10.66 2.24
CA ASN A 44 15.22 -11.69 2.69
C ASN A 44 14.52 -12.61 3.72
N LYS A 45 14.43 -13.90 3.38
CA LYS A 45 13.79 -14.94 4.21
C LYS A 45 14.64 -15.36 5.43
N ASP A 46 15.96 -15.20 5.32
CA ASP A 46 16.93 -15.62 6.33
C ASP A 46 17.21 -14.50 7.35
N SER A 47 16.73 -13.29 7.05
CA SER A 47 16.78 -12.13 7.95
C SER A 47 15.55 -12.04 8.85
N ASP A 48 15.77 -11.60 10.09
CA ASP A 48 14.70 -11.25 11.03
C ASP A 48 14.09 -9.87 10.73
N ALA A 49 14.67 -9.12 9.79
CA ALA A 49 14.10 -7.86 9.32
C ALA A 49 12.89 -8.07 8.42
N VAL A 50 11.93 -7.15 8.52
CA VAL A 50 10.70 -7.17 7.74
C VAL A 50 10.70 -6.14 6.62
N PHE A 51 11.31 -4.98 6.85
CA PHE A 51 11.43 -3.89 5.88
C PHE A 51 12.85 -3.79 5.33
N PHE A 52 12.95 -3.64 4.02
CA PHE A 52 14.21 -3.48 3.30
C PHE A 52 14.11 -2.27 2.38
N MET A 53 15.05 -1.36 2.47
CA MET A 53 15.14 -0.22 1.56
C MET A 53 15.84 -0.64 0.28
N TYR A 54 15.18 -0.40 -0.85
CA TYR A 54 15.82 -0.48 -2.16
C TYR A 54 16.75 0.72 -2.37
N ARG A 55 17.89 0.50 -3.04
CA ARG A 55 18.99 1.48 -3.18
C ARG A 55 19.25 1.89 -4.64
N GLY A 56 18.35 1.55 -5.56
CA GLY A 56 18.54 1.66 -7.00
C GLY A 56 19.05 0.36 -7.63
N ASP A 57 19.42 0.45 -8.91
CA ASP A 57 19.80 -0.71 -9.72
C ASP A 57 21.07 -1.39 -9.20
N ASP A 58 21.08 -2.73 -9.25
CA ASP A 58 22.19 -3.62 -8.88
C ASP A 58 22.68 -3.56 -7.42
N GLN A 59 21.98 -2.85 -6.54
CA GLN A 59 22.28 -2.83 -5.11
C GLN A 59 21.37 -3.78 -4.33
N GLU A 60 21.95 -4.58 -3.44
CA GLU A 60 21.16 -5.43 -2.54
C GLU A 60 20.29 -4.56 -1.61
N PRO A 61 19.01 -4.92 -1.41
CA PRO A 61 18.14 -4.21 -0.48
C PRO A 61 18.66 -4.25 0.96
N VAL A 62 18.68 -3.10 1.61
CA VAL A 62 19.26 -2.92 2.95
C VAL A 62 18.19 -3.02 4.02
N ALA A 63 18.38 -3.88 5.02
CA ALA A 63 17.45 -4.01 6.14
C ALA A 63 17.28 -2.67 6.89
N LEU A 64 16.03 -2.24 7.08
CA LEU A 64 15.72 -1.08 7.90
C LEU A 64 15.77 -1.46 9.38
N THR A 65 16.55 -0.70 10.14
CA THR A 65 16.76 -0.91 11.58
C THR A 65 16.52 0.37 12.36
N ILE A 66 16.23 0.23 13.65
CA ILE A 66 16.08 1.35 14.58
C ILE A 66 17.48 1.86 14.93
N PRO A 67 17.87 3.10 14.59
CA PRO A 67 19.25 3.57 14.71
C PRO A 67 19.85 3.45 16.11
N THR A 68 19.02 3.58 17.15
CA THR A 68 19.46 3.54 18.55
C THR A 68 19.71 2.13 19.09
N SER A 69 19.08 1.11 18.50
CA SER A 69 19.13 -0.26 19.04
C SER A 69 19.68 -1.28 18.06
N GLY A 70 19.79 -0.93 16.77
CA GLY A 70 20.14 -1.86 15.69
C GLY A 70 19.08 -2.94 15.43
N LYS A 71 17.99 -2.98 16.20
CA LYS A 71 16.91 -3.95 16.01
C LYS A 71 16.15 -3.65 14.72
N PRO A 72 15.59 -4.67 14.05
CA PRO A 72 14.74 -4.45 12.89
C PRO A 72 13.63 -3.43 13.14
N LEU A 73 13.38 -2.57 12.16
CA LEU A 73 12.21 -1.69 12.15
C LEU A 73 10.98 -2.56 11.90
N THR A 74 9.98 -2.48 12.79
CA THR A 74 8.73 -3.25 12.71
C THR A 74 7.49 -2.37 12.67
N ARG A 75 7.66 -1.05 12.71
CA ARG A 75 6.57 -0.08 12.79
C ARG A 75 6.86 1.14 11.92
N ILE A 76 5.90 1.52 11.08
CA ILE A 76 5.83 2.81 10.39
C ILE A 76 4.57 3.49 10.91
N GLY A 77 4.75 4.43 11.85
CA GLY A 77 3.64 5.15 12.49
C GLY A 77 3.46 6.55 11.93
N ASN A 78 2.28 7.13 12.19
CA ASN A 78 1.95 8.51 11.86
C ASN A 78 2.09 8.80 10.35
N VAL A 79 1.44 7.96 9.55
CA VAL A 79 1.40 8.05 8.09
C VAL A 79 -0.04 8.05 7.59
N LYS A 80 -0.29 8.74 6.49
CA LYS A 80 -1.54 8.63 5.73
C LYS A 80 -1.31 7.73 4.52
N VAL A 81 -2.24 6.83 4.21
CA VAL A 81 -2.23 6.13 2.92
C VAL A 81 -2.75 7.12 1.88
N THR A 82 -1.92 7.49 0.92
CA THR A 82 -2.23 8.48 -0.12
C THR A 82 -2.27 7.88 -1.52
N GLY A 83 -2.10 6.57 -1.61
CA GLY A 83 -2.19 5.82 -2.85
C GLY A 83 -2.06 4.33 -2.57
N ILE A 84 -2.70 3.55 -3.42
CA ILE A 84 -2.60 2.10 -3.44
C ILE A 84 -2.76 1.66 -4.90
N ASN A 85 -1.91 0.74 -5.35
CA ASN A 85 -2.09 0.15 -6.67
C ASN A 85 -1.53 -1.27 -6.71
N ILE A 86 -1.78 -1.93 -7.84
CA ILE A 86 -1.17 -3.19 -8.21
C ILE A 86 -0.24 -2.94 -9.38
N ALA A 87 0.97 -3.48 -9.27
CA ALA A 87 1.93 -3.51 -10.36
C ALA A 87 2.12 -4.96 -10.82
N GLU A 88 2.12 -5.17 -12.13
CA GLU A 88 2.18 -6.49 -12.76
C GLU A 88 3.51 -6.67 -13.50
N ASP A 89 3.86 -7.93 -13.76
CA ASP A 89 5.07 -8.28 -14.52
C ASP A 89 6.39 -7.72 -13.95
N ILE A 90 6.46 -7.54 -12.62
CA ILE A 90 7.60 -6.90 -11.96
C ILE A 90 8.80 -7.84 -11.83
N GLY A 91 9.94 -7.36 -12.34
CA GLY A 91 11.24 -8.02 -12.25
C GLY A 91 11.31 -9.35 -13.02
N THR A 92 12.41 -10.07 -12.84
CA THR A 92 12.71 -11.31 -13.60
C THR A 92 11.65 -12.40 -13.44
N PHE A 93 10.96 -12.44 -12.29
CA PHE A 93 9.95 -13.45 -11.98
C PHE A 93 8.52 -13.02 -12.32
N LYS A 94 8.33 -11.88 -13.01
CA LYS A 94 7.02 -11.36 -13.41
C LYS A 94 5.99 -11.37 -12.28
N SER A 95 6.40 -10.84 -11.12
CA SER A 95 5.60 -10.91 -9.91
C SER A 95 4.54 -9.82 -9.88
N THR A 96 3.32 -10.16 -9.47
CA THR A 96 2.29 -9.19 -9.11
C THR A 96 2.54 -8.62 -7.71
N LYS A 97 2.60 -7.29 -7.61
CA LYS A 97 2.93 -6.56 -6.37
C LYS A 97 1.77 -5.68 -5.93
N LEU A 98 1.53 -5.66 -4.62
CA LEU A 98 0.77 -4.60 -3.94
C LEU A 98 1.72 -3.47 -3.61
N ASN A 99 1.33 -2.24 -3.91
CA ASN A 99 2.05 -1.04 -3.51
C ASN A 99 1.17 -0.13 -2.67
N LEU A 100 1.75 0.41 -1.60
CA LEU A 100 1.16 1.43 -0.74
C LEU A 100 2.03 2.69 -0.78
N PHE A 101 1.40 3.83 -0.97
CA PHE A 101 2.03 5.13 -0.85
C PHE A 101 1.70 5.69 0.53
N LEU A 102 2.70 5.73 1.40
CA LEU A 102 2.57 6.21 2.77
C LEU A 102 3.18 7.61 2.87
N THR A 103 2.34 8.61 3.10
CA THR A 103 2.79 9.99 3.28
C THR A 103 2.94 10.29 4.77
N THR A 104 4.14 10.73 5.16
CA THR A 104 4.44 11.20 6.52
C THR A 104 3.91 12.62 6.76
N ASN A 105 3.79 13.04 8.02
CA ASN A 105 3.42 14.43 8.35
C ASN A 105 4.43 15.48 7.84
N SER A 106 5.66 15.07 7.48
CA SER A 106 6.64 15.95 6.83
C SER A 106 6.52 16.00 5.31
N GLY A 107 5.48 15.40 4.73
CA GLY A 107 5.24 15.36 3.27
C GLY A 107 6.10 14.36 2.50
N LYS A 108 6.95 13.58 3.18
CA LYS A 108 7.73 12.51 2.53
C LYS A 108 6.82 11.33 2.19
N VAL A 109 6.96 10.81 0.98
CA VAL A 109 6.21 9.65 0.48
C VAL A 109 7.11 8.42 0.47
N TYR A 110 6.64 7.34 1.10
CA TYR A 110 7.29 6.03 1.04
C TYR A 110 6.44 5.08 0.20
N LEU A 111 7.08 4.45 -0.79
CA LEU A 111 6.49 3.36 -1.56
C LEU A 111 6.80 2.04 -0.84
N VAL A 112 5.79 1.43 -0.22
CA VAL A 112 5.92 0.12 0.44
C VAL A 112 5.34 -0.95 -0.48
N THR A 113 6.15 -1.94 -0.85
CA THR A 113 5.77 -2.98 -1.80
C THR A 113 5.93 -4.40 -1.25
N SER A 114 5.01 -5.28 -1.62
CA SER A 114 5.03 -6.71 -1.30
C SER A 114 4.36 -7.51 -2.42
N GLY A 115 4.58 -8.83 -2.48
CA GLY A 115 3.77 -9.69 -3.36
C GLY A 115 2.28 -9.59 -3.02
N LEU A 116 1.42 -9.44 -4.04
CA LEU A 116 -0.02 -9.18 -3.83
C LEU A 116 -0.67 -10.22 -2.92
N THR A 117 -0.41 -11.51 -3.15
CA THR A 117 -1.04 -12.62 -2.42
C THR A 117 -0.31 -13.01 -1.13
N THR A 118 0.72 -12.28 -0.71
CA THR A 118 1.45 -12.60 0.55
C THR A 118 0.55 -12.42 1.78
N LEU A 119 0.85 -13.15 2.87
CA LEU A 119 0.14 -12.98 4.14
C LEU A 119 0.24 -11.54 4.67
N TRP A 120 1.35 -10.85 4.41
CA TRP A 120 1.50 -9.45 4.74
C TRP A 120 0.46 -8.57 4.02
N SER A 121 0.34 -8.72 2.70
CA SER A 121 -0.62 -7.95 1.89
C SER A 121 -2.07 -8.25 2.27
N GLN A 122 -2.37 -9.51 2.57
CA GLN A 122 -3.67 -9.91 3.09
C GLN A 122 -3.98 -9.21 4.42
N CYS A 123 -3.04 -9.22 5.38
CA CYS A 123 -3.20 -8.51 6.65
C CYS A 123 -3.36 -7.00 6.48
N VAL A 124 -2.60 -6.39 5.56
CA VAL A 124 -2.69 -4.96 5.25
C VAL A 124 -4.07 -4.63 4.69
N LEU A 125 -4.53 -5.33 3.66
CA LEU A 125 -5.80 -5.04 3.00
C LEU A 125 -6.99 -5.29 3.93
N THR A 126 -6.95 -6.35 4.74
CA THR A 126 -7.92 -6.54 5.84
C THR A 126 -7.95 -5.37 6.81
N GLY A 127 -6.77 -4.84 7.18
CA GLY A 127 -6.68 -3.68 8.05
C GLY A 127 -7.17 -2.38 7.40
N LEU A 128 -6.85 -2.16 6.12
CA LEU A 128 -7.28 -0.97 5.38
C LEU A 128 -8.78 -0.98 5.08
N MET A 129 -9.38 -2.14 4.79
CA MET A 129 -10.83 -2.27 4.64
C MET A 129 -11.54 -1.96 5.97
N GLY A 130 -11.06 -2.48 7.10
CA GLY A 130 -11.62 -2.09 8.40
C GLY A 130 -11.45 -0.60 8.71
N ALA A 131 -10.36 0.02 8.25
CA ALA A 131 -10.18 1.47 8.34
C ALA A 131 -11.15 2.22 7.42
N PHE A 132 -11.44 1.71 6.23
CA PHE A 132 -12.43 2.26 5.30
C PHE A 132 -13.84 2.25 5.90
N GLU A 133 -14.29 1.10 6.39
CA GLU A 133 -15.62 0.91 6.99
C GLU A 133 -15.88 1.82 8.19
N THR A 134 -14.81 2.12 8.94
CA THR A 134 -14.89 2.98 10.14
C THR A 134 -14.62 4.45 9.86
N GLY A 135 -14.44 4.84 8.59
CA GLY A 135 -14.13 6.22 8.19
C GLY A 135 -12.73 6.68 8.63
N ASN A 136 -11.84 5.75 8.97
CA ASN A 136 -10.52 6.01 9.52
C ASN A 136 -9.40 6.21 8.49
N LEU A 137 -9.65 5.97 7.20
CA LEU A 137 -8.64 6.14 6.15
C LEU A 137 -8.11 7.58 6.02
N GLU A 138 -8.90 8.57 6.43
CA GLU A 138 -8.51 9.99 6.37
C GLU A 138 -7.51 10.39 7.47
N PHE A 139 -7.41 9.60 8.54
CA PHE A 139 -6.57 9.91 9.70
C PHE A 139 -5.19 9.27 9.59
N ALA A 140 -4.30 9.69 10.50
CA ALA A 140 -2.99 9.09 10.62
C ALA A 140 -3.09 7.64 11.10
N LEU A 141 -2.51 6.74 10.33
CA LEU A 141 -2.45 5.31 10.59
C LEU A 141 -1.06 4.90 11.06
N THR A 142 -1.00 3.70 11.64
CA THR A 142 0.24 2.98 11.93
C THR A 142 0.21 1.62 11.24
N LEU A 143 1.29 1.32 10.52
CA LEU A 143 1.57 0.01 9.94
C LEU A 143 2.55 -0.72 10.86
N ASP A 144 2.04 -1.75 11.55
CA ASP A 144 2.84 -2.72 12.29
C ASP A 144 3.17 -3.92 11.39
N THR A 145 4.37 -4.48 11.49
CA THR A 145 4.81 -5.64 10.72
C THR A 145 5.77 -6.51 11.52
N TRP A 146 5.60 -7.83 11.45
CA TRP A 146 6.44 -8.78 12.19
C TRP A 146 6.60 -10.11 11.43
N LYS A 147 7.63 -10.87 11.78
CA LYS A 147 7.82 -12.26 11.33
C LYS A 147 7.06 -13.21 12.25
N GLY A 148 6.42 -14.22 11.67
CA GLY A 148 5.89 -15.37 12.40
C GLY A 148 7.00 -16.23 12.98
N THR A 149 6.64 -17.05 13.96
CA THR A 149 7.58 -17.93 14.69
C THR A 149 7.72 -19.32 14.07
N SER A 150 6.95 -19.62 13.01
CA SER A 150 7.06 -20.91 12.31
C SER A 150 8.37 -21.00 11.52
N LYS A 151 8.74 -22.22 11.10
CA LYS A 151 9.94 -22.47 10.28
C LYS A 151 10.02 -21.59 9.03
N MET A 152 8.87 -21.28 8.42
CA MET A 152 8.78 -20.45 7.21
C MET A 152 8.86 -18.94 7.48
N LYS A 153 8.81 -18.51 8.75
CA LYS A 153 8.85 -17.11 9.20
C LYS A 153 8.04 -16.16 8.29
N PRO A 154 6.73 -16.39 8.09
CA PRO A 154 5.91 -15.53 7.24
C PRO A 154 5.86 -14.10 7.79
N CYS A 155 5.81 -13.10 6.92
CA CYS A 155 5.58 -11.72 7.33
C CYS A 155 4.08 -11.47 7.52
N PHE A 156 3.71 -10.87 8.66
CA PHE A 156 2.35 -10.43 8.99
C PHE A 156 2.32 -8.91 9.19
N ALA A 157 1.12 -8.33 9.12
CA ALA A 157 0.91 -6.90 9.34
C ALA A 157 -0.29 -6.60 10.22
N ALA A 158 -0.38 -5.36 10.69
CA ALA A 158 -1.61 -4.78 11.21
C ALA A 158 -1.66 -3.28 10.89
N ILE A 159 -2.84 -2.79 10.53
CA ILE A 159 -3.13 -1.37 10.44
C ILE A 159 -3.79 -0.92 11.74
N ARG A 160 -3.40 0.24 12.25
CA ARG A 160 -4.01 0.85 13.44
C ARG A 160 -4.37 2.31 13.19
N SER A 161 -5.48 2.74 13.77
CA SER A 161 -5.85 4.15 13.96
C SER A 161 -5.74 4.45 15.46
N GLY A 162 -4.77 5.27 15.85
CA GLY A 162 -4.34 5.35 17.26
C GLY A 162 -3.91 3.98 17.79
N ASP A 163 -4.48 3.58 18.93
CA ASP A 163 -4.20 2.26 19.53
C ASP A 163 -5.12 1.15 19.00
N LEU A 164 -6.20 1.50 18.28
CA LEU A 164 -7.17 0.54 17.80
C LEU A 164 -6.62 -0.19 16.57
N LYS A 165 -6.64 -1.52 16.61
CA LYS A 165 -6.33 -2.35 15.43
C LYS A 165 -7.52 -2.36 14.50
N MET A 166 -7.31 -1.98 13.25
CA MET A 166 -8.31 -2.04 12.18
C MET A 166 -8.37 -3.46 11.62
N SER A 167 -9.57 -3.93 11.32
CA SER A 167 -9.79 -5.23 10.68
C SER A 167 -11.21 -5.31 10.13
N ASP A 168 -11.34 -5.75 8.89
CA ASP A 168 -12.58 -6.24 8.31
C ASP A 168 -12.70 -7.75 8.61
N THR A 169 -13.78 -8.15 9.28
CA THR A 169 -13.96 -9.56 9.70
C THR A 169 -14.42 -10.43 8.54
N ASP A 170 -15.28 -9.91 7.67
CA ASP A 170 -15.86 -10.67 6.56
C ASP A 170 -14.79 -10.96 5.51
N LEU A 171 -13.96 -9.97 5.18
CA LEU A 171 -12.81 -10.14 4.31
C LEU A 171 -11.80 -11.15 4.90
N TYR A 172 -11.54 -11.10 6.21
CA TYR A 172 -10.64 -12.05 6.86
C TYR A 172 -11.13 -13.49 6.69
N GLU A 173 -12.41 -13.74 6.93
CA GLU A 173 -13.02 -15.07 6.78
C GLU A 173 -13.05 -15.50 5.31
N GLN A 174 -13.38 -14.62 4.35
CA GLN A 174 -13.32 -14.92 2.91
C GLN A 174 -11.91 -15.36 2.47
N LEU A 175 -10.88 -14.64 2.90
CA LEU A 175 -9.49 -14.98 2.58
C LEU A 175 -9.08 -16.30 3.27
N LYS A 176 -9.56 -16.54 4.49
CA LYS A 176 -9.28 -17.79 5.24
C LYS A 176 -9.90 -19.00 4.56
N GLU A 177 -11.15 -18.90 4.12
CA GLU A 177 -11.82 -19.95 3.34
C GLU A 177 -11.08 -20.20 2.02
N ALA A 178 -10.80 -19.17 1.24
CA ALA A 178 -10.07 -19.31 -0.02
C ALA A 178 -8.70 -19.99 0.16
N ARG A 179 -7.98 -19.68 1.25
CA ARG A 179 -6.71 -20.36 1.59
C ARG A 179 -6.91 -21.82 1.99
N ALA A 180 -7.97 -22.12 2.77
CA ALA A 180 -8.28 -23.49 3.18
C ALA A 180 -8.56 -24.39 1.96
N ASP A 181 -9.25 -23.83 0.96
CA ASP A 181 -9.55 -24.47 -0.32
C ASP A 181 -8.36 -24.48 -1.29
N ARG A 182 -7.24 -23.83 -0.93
CA ARG A 182 -6.06 -23.62 -1.78
C ARG A 182 -6.36 -22.89 -3.09
N ASP A 183 -7.40 -22.06 -3.10
CA ASP A 183 -7.82 -21.28 -4.25
C ASP A 183 -7.05 -19.96 -4.32
N ASN A 184 -5.82 -20.04 -4.86
CA ASN A 184 -4.95 -18.87 -5.02
C ASN A 184 -5.55 -17.82 -5.96
N LYS A 185 -6.40 -18.21 -6.92
CA LYS A 185 -7.05 -17.28 -7.84
C LYS A 185 -8.10 -16.45 -7.09
N LYS A 186 -8.92 -17.11 -6.26
CA LYS A 186 -9.89 -16.41 -5.43
C LYS A 186 -9.22 -15.47 -4.42
N VAL A 187 -8.11 -15.89 -3.79
CA VAL A 187 -7.30 -14.99 -2.95
C VAL A 187 -6.85 -13.77 -3.74
N GLU A 188 -6.31 -13.95 -4.94
CA GLU A 188 -5.87 -12.83 -5.77
C GLU A 188 -7.04 -11.90 -6.15
N THR A 189 -8.16 -12.44 -6.63
CA THR A 189 -9.36 -11.66 -6.98
C THR A 189 -9.83 -10.80 -5.81
N ILE A 190 -9.99 -11.40 -4.62
CA ILE A 190 -10.41 -10.67 -3.41
C ILE A 190 -9.48 -9.49 -3.13
N LEU A 191 -8.17 -9.70 -3.22
CA LEU A 191 -7.19 -8.64 -2.91
C LEU A 191 -7.19 -7.54 -3.97
N ARG A 192 -7.40 -7.88 -5.24
CA ARG A 192 -7.57 -6.89 -6.33
C ARG A 192 -8.81 -6.03 -6.11
N ASP A 193 -9.91 -6.64 -5.71
CA ASP A 193 -11.15 -5.92 -5.40
C ASP A 193 -10.94 -4.95 -4.22
N CYS A 194 -10.27 -5.39 -3.16
CA CYS A 194 -9.91 -4.51 -2.04
C CYS A 194 -9.06 -3.31 -2.48
N VAL A 195 -8.05 -3.54 -3.32
CA VAL A 195 -7.20 -2.45 -3.86
C VAL A 195 -8.03 -1.47 -4.66
N SER A 196 -8.97 -1.94 -5.49
CA SER A 196 -9.88 -1.08 -6.25
C SER A 196 -10.75 -0.23 -5.33
N ILE A 197 -11.40 -0.84 -4.32
CA ILE A 197 -12.27 -0.13 -3.37
C ILE A 197 -11.48 0.94 -2.60
N ILE A 198 -10.34 0.56 -2.02
CA ILE A 198 -9.51 1.48 -1.23
C ILE A 198 -8.92 2.57 -2.15
N GLY A 199 -8.52 2.22 -3.36
CA GLY A 199 -8.01 3.17 -4.36
C GLY A 199 -9.00 4.29 -4.65
N HIS A 200 -10.25 3.95 -4.95
CA HIS A 200 -11.32 4.92 -5.16
C HIS A 200 -11.61 5.76 -3.90
N ALA A 201 -11.47 5.18 -2.71
CA ALA A 201 -11.73 5.90 -1.45
C ALA A 201 -10.65 6.93 -1.12
N ILE A 202 -9.38 6.64 -1.40
CA ILE A 202 -8.23 7.49 -1.03
C ILE A 202 -7.94 8.55 -2.08
N SER A 203 -8.11 8.18 -3.34
CA SER A 203 -7.96 9.06 -4.49
C SER A 203 -9.24 8.92 -5.30
N PRO A 204 -10.34 9.59 -4.90
CA PRO A 204 -11.49 9.71 -5.78
C PRO A 204 -10.98 10.40 -7.04
N SER A 205 -10.74 9.61 -8.08
CA SER A 205 -10.52 10.13 -9.41
C SER A 205 -11.70 11.05 -9.71
N THR A 206 -11.42 12.31 -9.99
CA THR A 206 -12.36 13.17 -10.69
C THR A 206 -12.50 12.63 -12.10
N ASP A 207 -13.34 11.62 -12.31
CA ASP A 207 -13.85 11.12 -13.59
C ASP A 207 -15.11 10.31 -13.26
N ASP A 208 -16.29 10.46 -13.86
CA ASP A 208 -16.67 11.09 -15.13
C ASP A 208 -17.87 12.02 -14.93
N SER A 209 -17.88 13.13 -15.67
CA SER A 209 -19.13 13.80 -16.03
C SER A 209 -20.07 12.77 -16.66
N ILE A 210 -21.21 12.54 -16.02
CA ILE A 210 -22.33 11.88 -16.66
C ILE A 210 -22.78 12.80 -17.81
N THR A 211 -22.25 12.60 -19.01
CA THR A 211 -22.95 13.04 -20.22
C THR A 211 -24.18 12.17 -20.34
N VAL A 212 -25.27 12.62 -19.71
CA VAL A 212 -26.61 12.22 -20.12
C VAL A 212 -26.75 12.76 -21.54
N ASN A 213 -26.51 11.90 -22.53
CA ASN A 213 -27.03 12.18 -23.87
C ASN A 213 -28.55 12.11 -23.73
N GLU A 214 -29.18 13.28 -23.57
CA GLU A 214 -30.61 13.41 -23.79
C GLU A 214 -30.91 12.81 -25.16
N VAL A 215 -31.72 11.75 -25.18
CA VAL A 215 -32.28 11.22 -26.42
C VAL A 215 -33.17 12.32 -26.97
N ASN A 216 -32.65 13.06 -27.94
CA ASN A 216 -33.41 14.04 -28.69
C ASN A 216 -34.41 13.25 -29.55
N ILE A 217 -35.65 13.12 -29.07
CA ILE A 217 -36.76 12.60 -29.87
C ILE A 217 -36.98 13.63 -30.98
N GLN A 218 -36.44 13.34 -32.16
CA GLN A 218 -36.82 14.07 -33.36
C GLN A 218 -38.22 13.62 -33.75
N ASP A 219 -39.21 14.41 -33.32
CA ASP A 219 -40.52 14.46 -33.96
C ASP A 219 -40.33 14.91 -35.41
N ASN A 220 -40.15 13.94 -36.31
CA ASN A 220 -40.21 14.17 -37.75
C ASN A 220 -41.68 14.36 -38.15
N ASN A 221 -42.20 15.57 -37.95
CA ASN A 221 -43.23 16.09 -38.82
C ASN A 221 -42.57 16.79 -40.00
N THR A 222 -42.67 16.20 -41.19
CA THR A 222 -42.79 17.03 -42.38
C THR A 222 -43.73 16.35 -43.36
N GLU A 223 -44.83 17.05 -43.60
CA GLU A 223 -45.70 16.92 -44.75
C GLU A 223 -44.86 16.91 -46.04
N GLU A 224 -45.18 16.02 -46.97
CA GLU A 224 -45.13 16.39 -48.38
C GLU A 224 -46.54 16.23 -48.96
N LEU A 225 -47.02 17.38 -49.42
CA LEU A 225 -48.16 17.61 -50.29
C LEU A 225 -48.07 16.75 -51.55
N PHE A 226 -49.16 16.05 -51.91
CA PHE A 226 -49.93 16.17 -53.17
C PHE A 226 -51.03 15.11 -53.21
#